data_AF-A0A958VSJ0-F1
#
_entry.id   AF-A0A958VSJ0-F1
#
_cell.length_a   1.000
_cell.length_b   1.000
_cell.length_c   1.000
_cell.angle_alpha   90.00
_cell.angle_beta   90.00
_cell.angle_gamma   90.00
#
_symmetry.space_group_name_H-M   'P 1'
#
loop_
_entity.id
_entity.type
_entity.pdbx_description
1 polymer ?
#
loop_
_entity_poly.entity_id
_entity_poly.type
_entity_poly.pdbx_seq_one_letter_code
_entity_poly.pdbx_strand_id
1 'polypeptide(L)'
;MDSGFDNLRIFFDNLRRLTFWSRLLGWGTIKNQLIDANAELQQLISRIDLHKSENSKLENTIARLSDDKAHFQKEIATLNEKNDSYLKRGTELRDEVASLRQKIEMLEHDIRRLREENTQYKSYEEQRKQEHKESIANLNKVVERSVRERTEERERSHQAEIEKLRSLRETWINHETNVRNRIKAICNRNGVEYIDNVPFKGKPDNTLRIKGEYIVFDAKSPSGDSLSNFPNYLKNQVESAIKYVKEEDVRKEVFLVVPSNTLEHIQQFEYKLSEYTVYIISIDALEPIILAVKKIEEYEFAEQLSPEERENICRIIGKFVHLSKRRIQIDGFFAKQFFELVYRSDADLPKEILEKVSEFEKAEKINPPIEKRSKQISTKELEHDASSLNNEAALKGIVTEDALLSKGLNKLPLYSTEDSAKKEKDQSGLFD
;
A
#
# COMPACT_ATOMS: atom_id res chain seq x y z
N MET A 1 128.52 -52.66 76.17
CA MET A 1 129.61 -52.49 75.18
C MET A 1 130.87 -52.96 75.88
N ASP A 2 131.29 -54.20 75.63
CA ASP A 2 132.73 -54.50 75.71
C ASP A 2 133.37 -53.47 74.79
N SER A 3 134.25 -52.63 75.33
CA SER A 3 135.12 -51.84 74.48
C SER A 3 135.94 -52.87 73.72
N GLY A 4 135.54 -53.22 72.49
CA GLY A 4 136.23 -54.19 71.61
C GLY A 4 137.64 -53.76 71.21
N PHE A 5 138.27 -52.95 72.05
CA PHE A 5 139.61 -52.44 72.06
C PHE A 5 140.40 -53.01 73.26
N ASP A 6 139.86 -53.91 74.07
CA ASP A 6 140.49 -54.32 75.32
C ASP A 6 141.81 -55.06 75.08
N ASN A 7 141.90 -56.00 74.12
CA ASN A 7 143.17 -56.64 73.78
C ASN A 7 144.09 -55.70 72.97
N LEU A 8 143.52 -54.84 72.13
CA LEU A 8 144.24 -53.72 71.47
C LEU A 8 144.92 -52.80 72.50
N ARG A 9 144.20 -52.44 73.56
CA ARG A 9 144.66 -51.56 74.64
C ARG A 9 145.73 -52.25 75.49
N ILE A 10 145.53 -53.53 75.82
CA ILE A 10 146.53 -54.37 76.51
C ILE A 10 147.81 -54.50 75.67
N PHE A 11 147.71 -54.71 74.36
CA PHE A 11 148.87 -54.76 73.45
C PHE A 11 149.64 -53.43 73.43
N PHE A 12 148.95 -52.30 73.23
CA PHE A 12 149.59 -50.98 73.22
C PHE A 12 150.23 -50.62 74.57
N ASP A 13 149.58 -50.94 75.70
CA ASP A 13 150.10 -50.68 77.04
C ASP A 13 151.33 -51.55 77.37
N ASN A 14 151.38 -52.80 76.89
CA ASN A 14 152.56 -53.67 77.06
C ASN A 14 153.73 -53.23 76.19
N LEU A 15 153.50 -52.85 74.92
CA LEU A 15 154.52 -52.26 74.05
C LEU A 15 155.20 -51.04 74.70
N ARG A 16 154.42 -50.21 75.39
CA ARG A 16 154.89 -49.00 76.08
C ARG A 16 155.81 -49.29 77.28
N ARG A 17 155.78 -50.50 77.85
CA ARG A 17 156.51 -50.88 79.09
C ARG A 17 157.71 -51.82 78.88
N LEU A 18 158.11 -52.09 77.63
CA LEU A 18 159.18 -53.06 77.32
C LEU A 18 160.59 -52.57 77.70
N THR A 19 161.27 -53.32 78.59
CA THR A 19 162.68 -53.16 78.98
C THR A 19 163.64 -54.04 78.14
N PHE A 20 164.94 -53.73 78.13
CA PHE A 20 165.95 -54.36 77.23
C PHE A 20 165.91 -55.90 77.20
N TRP A 21 165.80 -56.57 78.35
CA TRP A 21 165.72 -58.04 78.42
C TRP A 21 164.38 -58.61 77.91
N SER A 22 163.27 -57.89 78.11
CA SER A 22 161.96 -58.29 77.59
C SER A 22 161.87 -58.21 76.05
N ARG A 23 162.71 -57.38 75.42
CA ARG A 23 162.87 -57.34 73.95
C ARG A 23 163.72 -58.49 73.40
N LEU A 24 164.63 -59.04 74.21
CA LEU A 24 165.55 -60.11 73.76
C LEU A 24 164.93 -61.52 73.91
N LEU A 25 164.07 -61.74 74.91
CA LEU A 25 163.52 -63.09 75.23
C LEU A 25 161.98 -63.16 75.29
N GLY A 26 161.25 -62.04 75.16
CA GLY A 26 159.78 -61.97 75.34
C GLY A 26 158.94 -61.90 74.05
N TRP A 27 159.52 -62.14 72.88
CA TRP A 27 158.86 -61.97 71.58
C TRP A 27 157.64 -62.88 71.35
N GLY A 28 157.57 -64.04 72.02
CA GLY A 28 156.40 -64.92 71.95
C GLY A 28 155.13 -64.26 72.49
N THR A 29 155.24 -63.51 73.59
CA THR A 29 154.11 -62.84 74.25
C THR A 29 153.58 -61.67 73.43
N ILE A 30 154.47 -60.85 72.87
CA ILE A 30 154.10 -59.72 72.00
C ILE A 30 153.42 -60.23 70.73
N LYS A 31 153.91 -61.33 70.15
CA LYS A 31 153.29 -61.95 68.96
C LYS A 31 151.86 -62.40 69.24
N ASN A 32 151.61 -63.04 70.38
CA ASN A 32 150.26 -63.48 70.75
C ASN A 32 149.32 -62.28 70.93
N GLN A 33 149.77 -61.24 71.65
CA GLN A 33 148.96 -60.03 71.83
C GLN A 33 148.69 -59.28 70.50
N LEU A 34 149.63 -59.30 69.55
CA LEU A 34 149.43 -58.74 68.21
C LEU A 34 148.37 -59.55 67.43
N ILE A 35 148.39 -60.88 67.54
CA ILE A 35 147.40 -61.75 66.89
C ILE A 35 146.01 -61.49 67.48
N ASP A 36 145.90 -61.40 68.80
CA ASP A 36 144.65 -61.12 69.51
C ASP A 36 144.10 -59.72 69.14
N ALA A 37 144.97 -58.70 69.13
CA ALA A 37 144.62 -57.34 68.71
C ALA A 37 144.20 -57.26 67.23
N ASN A 38 144.86 -58.01 66.34
CA ASN A 38 144.48 -58.06 64.92
C ASN A 38 143.16 -58.82 64.71
N ALA A 39 142.89 -59.86 65.49
CA ALA A 39 141.60 -60.57 65.46
C ALA A 39 140.45 -59.66 65.92
N GLU A 40 140.64 -58.87 66.98
CA GLU A 40 139.68 -57.84 67.41
C GLU A 40 139.45 -56.78 66.33
N LEU A 41 140.52 -56.29 65.68
CA LEU A 41 140.41 -55.30 64.62
C LEU A 41 139.64 -55.84 63.41
N GLN A 42 139.87 -57.10 63.02
CA GLN A 42 139.08 -57.77 61.97
C GLN A 42 137.60 -57.93 62.36
N GLN A 43 137.31 -58.24 63.63
CA GLN A 43 135.93 -58.29 64.12
C GLN A 43 135.27 -56.89 64.08
N LEU A 44 135.98 -55.84 64.47
CA LEU A 44 135.50 -54.47 64.37
C LEU A 44 135.19 -54.05 62.92
N ILE A 45 136.08 -54.37 61.98
CA ILE A 45 135.85 -54.13 60.55
C ILE A 45 134.58 -54.85 60.08
N SER A 46 134.41 -56.14 60.44
CA SER A 46 133.22 -56.90 60.06
C SER A 46 131.92 -56.30 60.62
N ARG A 47 131.96 -55.76 61.85
CA ARG A 47 130.80 -55.06 62.46
C ARG A 47 130.52 -53.73 61.78
N ILE A 48 131.55 -52.97 61.41
CA ILE A 48 131.39 -51.72 60.65
C ILE A 48 130.76 -52.03 59.28
N ASP A 49 131.22 -53.06 58.58
CA ASP A 49 130.65 -53.46 57.29
C ASP A 49 129.20 -53.95 57.42
N LEU A 50 128.89 -54.69 58.50
CA LEU A 50 127.52 -55.10 58.81
C LEU A 50 126.62 -53.89 59.04
N HIS A 51 127.02 -52.96 59.92
CA HIS A 51 126.25 -51.75 60.20
C HIS A 51 126.13 -50.83 58.97
N LYS A 52 127.15 -50.79 58.11
CA LYS A 52 127.08 -50.06 56.84
C LYS A 52 126.06 -50.69 55.89
N SER A 53 126.01 -52.02 55.82
CA SER A 53 125.00 -52.76 55.08
C SER A 53 123.59 -52.55 55.64
N GLU A 54 123.43 -52.56 56.97
CA GLU A 54 122.17 -52.26 57.64
C GLU A 54 121.70 -50.83 57.40
N ASN A 55 122.60 -49.84 57.49
CA ASN A 55 122.28 -48.44 57.20
C ASN A 55 121.84 -48.27 55.74
N SER A 56 122.51 -48.92 54.78
CA SER A 56 122.08 -48.91 53.39
C SER A 56 120.67 -49.52 53.20
N LYS A 57 120.35 -50.60 53.92
CA LYS A 57 119.00 -51.18 53.89
C LYS A 57 117.96 -50.23 54.49
N LEU A 58 118.28 -49.59 55.61
CA LEU A 58 117.41 -48.62 56.26
C LEU A 58 117.16 -47.40 55.38
N GLU A 59 118.20 -46.85 54.75
CA GLU A 59 118.09 -45.75 53.78
C GLU A 59 117.17 -46.11 52.62
N ASN A 60 117.32 -47.31 52.05
CA ASN A 60 116.44 -47.80 50.99
C ASN A 60 114.98 -47.94 51.45
N THR A 61 114.75 -48.43 52.69
CA THR A 61 113.40 -48.50 53.24
C THR A 61 112.79 -47.13 53.50
N ILE A 62 113.57 -46.17 53.98
CA ILE A 62 113.13 -44.79 54.20
C ILE A 62 112.76 -44.13 52.86
N ALA A 63 113.57 -44.34 51.82
CA ALA A 63 113.28 -43.84 50.48
C ALA A 63 111.95 -44.42 49.94
N ARG A 64 111.75 -45.73 50.03
CA ARG A 64 110.48 -46.38 49.62
C ARG A 64 109.28 -45.86 50.40
N LEU A 65 109.38 -45.77 51.73
CA LEU A 65 108.29 -45.23 52.55
C LEU A 65 107.99 -43.75 52.23
N SER A 66 109.01 -42.98 51.86
CA SER A 66 108.84 -41.59 51.41
C SER A 66 108.08 -41.52 50.08
N ASP A 67 108.40 -42.40 49.13
CA ASP A 67 107.71 -42.48 47.84
C ASP A 67 106.25 -42.93 48.01
N ASP A 68 106.00 -43.94 48.84
CA ASP A 68 104.65 -44.42 49.16
C ASP A 68 103.82 -43.33 49.83
N LYS A 69 104.42 -42.59 50.78
CA LYS A 69 103.76 -41.44 51.42
C LYS A 69 103.38 -40.37 50.40
N ALA A 70 104.27 -40.05 49.45
CA ALA A 70 103.99 -39.09 48.39
C ALA A 70 102.88 -39.58 47.44
N HIS A 71 102.86 -40.88 47.13
CA HIS A 71 101.80 -41.51 46.34
C HIS A 71 100.44 -41.41 47.05
N PHE A 72 100.35 -41.82 48.32
CA PHE A 72 99.10 -41.74 49.08
C PHE A 72 98.61 -40.30 49.29
N GLN A 73 99.53 -39.33 49.46
CA GLN A 73 99.15 -37.93 49.52
C GLN A 73 98.51 -37.43 48.22
N LYS A 74 99.03 -37.84 47.05
CA LYS A 74 98.41 -37.53 45.76
C LYS A 74 97.04 -38.19 45.63
N GLU A 75 96.92 -39.45 46.02
CA GLU A 75 95.65 -40.18 45.95
C GLU A 75 94.58 -39.51 46.84
N ILE A 76 94.91 -39.16 48.08
CA ILE A 76 94.03 -38.41 49.00
C ILE A 76 93.60 -37.07 48.36
N ALA A 77 94.52 -36.33 47.74
CA ALA A 77 94.17 -35.08 47.07
C ALA A 77 93.16 -35.30 45.94
N THR A 78 93.37 -36.32 45.09
CA THR A 78 92.43 -36.64 44.00
C THR A 78 91.07 -37.12 44.50
N LEU A 79 91.03 -37.87 45.60
CA LEU A 79 89.78 -38.32 46.21
C LEU A 79 89.01 -37.17 46.85
N ASN A 80 89.70 -36.22 47.48
CA ASN A 80 89.09 -35.02 48.04
C ASN A 80 88.47 -34.14 46.94
N GLU A 81 89.18 -33.94 45.83
CA GLU A 81 88.64 -33.18 44.69
C GLU A 81 87.38 -33.83 44.10
N LYS A 82 87.40 -35.17 43.95
CA LYS A 82 86.20 -35.92 43.53
C LYS A 82 85.07 -35.78 44.54
N ASN A 83 85.35 -35.88 45.84
CA ASN A 83 84.34 -35.75 46.88
C ASN A 83 83.71 -34.35 46.88
N ASP A 84 84.50 -33.29 46.73
CA ASP A 84 84.01 -31.92 46.59
C ASP A 84 83.14 -31.76 45.34
N SER A 85 83.53 -32.38 44.22
CA SER A 85 82.73 -32.37 42.99
C SER A 85 81.38 -33.09 43.16
N TYR A 86 81.36 -34.25 43.84
CA TYR A 86 80.13 -34.98 44.12
C TYR A 86 79.23 -34.24 45.11
N LEU A 87 79.82 -33.56 46.11
CA LEU A 87 79.08 -32.74 47.06
C LEU A 87 78.37 -31.59 46.35
N LYS A 88 79.09 -30.85 45.48
CA LYS A 88 78.51 -29.77 44.66
C LYS A 88 77.37 -30.28 43.77
N ARG A 89 77.57 -31.42 43.08
CA ARG A 89 76.52 -32.00 42.24
C ARG A 89 75.32 -32.46 43.08
N GLY A 90 75.55 -32.99 44.27
CA GLY A 90 74.51 -33.37 45.21
C GLY A 90 73.67 -32.19 45.71
N THR A 91 74.30 -31.02 45.93
CA THR A 91 73.58 -29.80 46.29
C THR A 91 72.78 -29.24 45.11
N GLU A 92 73.35 -29.19 43.91
CA GLU A 92 72.64 -28.75 42.70
C GLU A 92 71.40 -29.61 42.43
N LEU A 93 71.53 -30.94 42.48
CA LEU A 93 70.42 -31.86 42.27
C LEU A 93 69.33 -31.68 43.34
N ARG A 94 69.71 -31.37 44.58
CA ARG A 94 68.74 -31.11 45.65
C ARG A 94 67.93 -29.85 45.36
N ASP A 95 68.59 -28.78 44.91
CA ASP A 95 67.95 -27.51 44.57
C ASP A 95 67.06 -27.66 43.32
N GLU A 96 67.53 -28.40 42.31
CA GLU A 96 66.73 -28.76 41.13
C GLU A 96 65.45 -29.52 41.54
N VAL A 97 65.57 -30.55 42.39
CA VAL A 97 64.42 -31.33 42.90
C VAL A 97 63.46 -30.45 43.70
N ALA A 98 63.96 -29.56 44.55
CA ALA A 98 63.11 -28.62 45.29
C ALA A 98 62.33 -27.69 44.35
N SER A 99 63.00 -27.14 43.33
CA SER A 99 62.36 -26.27 42.34
C SER A 99 61.30 -26.99 41.50
N LEU A 100 61.54 -28.25 41.13
CA LEU A 100 60.61 -29.07 40.37
C LEU A 100 59.38 -29.43 41.20
N ARG A 101 59.55 -29.75 42.49
CA ARG A 101 58.44 -29.99 43.42
C ARG A 101 57.53 -28.77 43.54
N GLN A 102 58.10 -27.59 43.71
CA GLN A 102 57.32 -26.34 43.76
C GLN A 102 56.54 -26.10 42.45
N LYS A 103 57.16 -26.34 41.29
CA LYS A 103 56.48 -26.23 39.99
C LYS A 103 55.33 -27.23 39.85
N ILE A 104 55.50 -28.47 40.33
CA ILE A 104 54.43 -29.48 40.32
C ILE A 104 53.25 -29.02 41.16
N GLU A 105 53.48 -28.53 42.39
CA GLU A 105 52.40 -28.04 43.26
C GLU A 105 51.64 -26.86 42.63
N MET A 106 52.34 -25.92 41.99
CA MET A 106 51.72 -24.82 41.26
C MET A 106 50.87 -25.31 40.08
N LEU A 107 51.41 -26.22 39.25
CA LEU A 107 50.68 -26.78 38.11
C LEU A 107 49.45 -27.58 38.57
N GLU A 108 49.54 -28.32 39.67
CA GLU A 108 48.39 -29.02 40.25
C GLU A 108 47.31 -28.06 40.73
N HIS A 109 47.69 -26.94 41.34
CA HIS A 109 46.74 -25.89 41.72
C HIS A 109 46.05 -25.29 40.48
N ASP A 110 46.80 -24.95 39.44
CA ASP A 110 46.24 -24.41 38.21
C ASP A 110 45.33 -25.41 37.50
N ILE A 111 45.68 -26.70 37.49
CA ILE A 111 44.81 -27.77 36.97
C ILE A 111 43.49 -27.84 37.74
N ARG A 112 43.52 -27.72 39.07
CA ARG A 112 42.30 -27.70 39.89
C ARG A 112 41.43 -26.49 39.55
N ARG A 113 42.01 -25.27 39.52
CA ARG A 113 41.29 -24.04 39.16
C ARG A 113 40.67 -24.12 37.76
N LEU A 114 41.44 -24.55 36.76
CA LEU A 114 40.96 -24.68 35.39
C LEU A 114 39.85 -25.73 35.25
N ARG A 115 39.90 -26.81 36.05
CA ARG A 115 38.81 -27.79 36.08
C ARG A 115 37.53 -27.20 36.65
N GLU A 116 37.62 -26.45 37.75
CA GLU A 116 36.48 -25.78 38.37
C GLU A 116 35.85 -24.77 37.40
N GLU A 117 36.65 -23.89 36.78
CA GLU A 117 36.17 -22.94 35.77
C GLU A 117 35.48 -23.65 34.60
N ASN A 118 36.06 -24.74 34.08
CA ASN A 118 35.47 -25.50 32.98
C ASN A 118 34.12 -26.14 33.38
N THR A 119 34.00 -26.65 34.62
CA THR A 119 32.71 -27.15 35.11
C THR A 119 31.66 -26.05 35.25
N GLN A 120 32.04 -24.87 35.72
CA GLN A 120 31.14 -23.71 35.79
C GLN A 120 30.69 -23.28 34.39
N TYR A 121 31.62 -23.12 33.45
CA TYR A 121 31.27 -22.75 32.07
C TYR A 121 30.33 -23.76 31.40
N LYS A 122 30.55 -25.07 31.60
CA LYS A 122 29.64 -26.10 31.09
C LYS A 122 28.24 -26.00 31.69
N SER A 123 28.13 -25.78 33.00
CA SER A 123 26.83 -25.60 33.66
C SER A 123 26.09 -24.36 33.14
N TYR A 124 26.79 -23.25 32.98
CA TYR A 124 26.24 -22.00 32.44
C TYR A 124 25.81 -22.16 30.97
N GLU A 125 26.60 -22.85 30.15
CA GLU A 125 26.25 -23.13 28.76
C GLU A 125 25.00 -24.02 28.65
N GLU A 126 24.87 -25.04 29.51
CA GLU A 126 23.69 -25.91 29.54
C GLU A 126 22.44 -25.15 30.00
N GLN A 127 22.56 -24.32 31.04
CA GLN A 127 21.46 -23.45 31.47
C GLN A 127 21.03 -22.50 30.35
N ARG A 128 21.98 -21.83 29.69
CA ARG A 128 21.69 -20.93 28.57
C ARG A 128 21.02 -21.66 27.41
N LYS A 129 21.43 -22.90 27.11
CA LYS A 129 20.78 -23.74 26.09
C LYS A 129 19.35 -24.07 26.47
N GLN A 130 19.10 -24.39 27.73
CA GLN A 130 17.77 -24.70 28.23
C GLN A 130 16.84 -23.48 28.17
N GLU A 131 17.28 -22.33 28.68
CA GLU A 131 16.53 -21.07 28.61
C GLU A 131 16.23 -20.67 27.16
N HIS A 132 17.19 -20.85 26.25
CA HIS A 132 16.99 -20.57 24.83
C HIS A 132 15.95 -21.51 24.19
N LYS A 133 16.00 -22.82 24.51
CA LYS A 133 14.99 -23.79 24.05
C LYS A 133 13.59 -23.44 24.55
N GLU A 134 13.46 -23.07 25.82
CA GLU A 134 12.19 -22.65 26.42
C GLU A 134 11.65 -21.37 25.79
N SER A 135 12.52 -20.39 25.56
CA SER A 135 12.17 -19.14 24.87
C SER A 135 11.70 -19.40 23.44
N ILE A 136 12.41 -20.25 22.67
CA ILE A 136 12.00 -20.65 21.33
C ILE A 136 10.65 -21.38 21.36
N ALA A 137 10.44 -22.31 22.30
CA ALA A 137 9.17 -23.03 22.42
C ALA A 137 8.00 -22.08 22.71
N ASN A 138 8.22 -21.08 23.56
CA ASN A 138 7.23 -20.04 23.84
C ASN A 138 6.98 -19.15 22.62
N LEU A 139 8.03 -18.74 21.90
CA LEU A 139 7.91 -17.96 20.67
C LEU A 139 7.10 -18.73 19.61
N ASN A 140 7.40 -20.01 19.39
CA ASN A 140 6.67 -20.84 18.44
C ASN A 140 5.18 -20.94 18.78
N LYS A 141 4.83 -21.10 20.06
CA LYS A 141 3.42 -21.09 20.51
C LYS A 141 2.72 -19.76 20.20
N VAL A 142 3.39 -18.63 20.41
CA VAL A 142 2.85 -17.30 20.11
C VAL A 142 2.68 -17.12 18.60
N VAL A 143 3.66 -17.55 17.80
CA VAL A 143 3.60 -17.49 16.33
C VAL A 143 2.46 -18.35 15.81
N GLU A 144 2.33 -19.60 16.26
CA GLU A 144 1.24 -20.51 15.88
C GLU A 144 -0.13 -19.92 16.21
N ARG A 145 -0.27 -19.33 17.40
CA ARG A 145 -1.50 -18.65 17.81
C ARG A 145 -1.82 -17.46 16.90
N SER A 146 -0.83 -16.62 16.60
CA SER A 146 -0.98 -15.45 15.73
C SER A 146 -1.37 -15.85 14.30
N VAL A 147 -0.75 -16.90 13.76
CA VAL A 147 -1.10 -17.46 12.44
C VAL A 147 -2.55 -17.97 12.45
N ARG A 148 -2.94 -18.73 13.48
CA ARG A 148 -4.30 -19.25 13.61
C ARG A 148 -5.34 -18.14 13.67
N GLU A 149 -5.14 -17.13 14.52
CA GLU A 149 -6.04 -15.98 14.64
C GLU A 149 -6.20 -15.24 13.31
N ARG A 150 -5.10 -14.98 12.59
CA ARG A 150 -5.15 -14.35 11.25
C ARG A 150 -5.86 -15.20 10.20
N THR A 151 -5.68 -16.52 10.24
CA THR A 151 -6.37 -17.42 9.30
C THR A 151 -7.86 -17.47 9.59
N GLU A 152 -8.26 -17.53 10.86
CA GLU A 152 -9.67 -17.52 11.24
C GLU A 152 -10.34 -16.20 10.91
N GLU A 153 -9.67 -15.07 11.12
CA GLU A 153 -10.19 -13.75 10.75
C GLU A 153 -10.41 -13.65 9.24
N ARG A 154 -9.43 -14.08 8.43
CA ARG A 154 -9.57 -14.11 6.97
C ARG A 154 -10.71 -15.00 6.52
N GLU A 155 -10.86 -16.17 7.11
CA GLU A 155 -11.95 -17.10 6.79
C GLU A 155 -13.30 -16.52 7.16
N ARG A 156 -13.44 -15.88 8.33
CA ARG A 156 -14.66 -15.19 8.74
C ARG A 156 -15.03 -14.05 7.78
N SER A 157 -14.05 -13.24 7.37
CA SER A 157 -14.28 -12.16 6.40
C SER A 157 -14.69 -12.70 5.03
N HIS A 158 -14.04 -13.76 4.54
CA HIS A 158 -14.44 -14.41 3.28
C HIS A 158 -15.83 -15.02 3.37
N GLN A 159 -16.15 -15.70 4.47
CA GLN A 159 -17.47 -16.30 4.67
C GLN A 159 -18.57 -15.23 4.75
N ALA A 160 -18.31 -14.11 5.41
CA ALA A 160 -19.22 -12.98 5.47
C ALA A 160 -19.47 -12.36 4.09
N GLU A 161 -18.42 -12.22 3.26
CA GLU A 161 -18.56 -11.70 1.90
C GLU A 161 -19.32 -12.67 0.99
N ILE A 162 -19.05 -13.98 1.10
CA ILE A 162 -19.79 -15.02 0.37
C ILE A 162 -21.27 -14.98 0.75
N GLU A 163 -21.59 -14.87 2.05
CA GLU A 163 -22.96 -14.81 2.52
C GLU A 163 -23.67 -13.53 2.05
N LYS A 164 -22.97 -12.39 2.07
CA LYS A 164 -23.48 -11.14 1.50
C LYS A 164 -23.80 -11.29 0.02
N LEU A 165 -22.87 -11.81 -0.79
CA LEU A 165 -23.10 -12.07 -2.22
C LEU A 165 -24.25 -13.05 -2.46
N ARG A 166 -24.40 -14.07 -1.61
CA ARG A 166 -25.51 -15.02 -1.67
C ARG A 166 -26.85 -14.34 -1.43
N SER A 167 -26.95 -13.53 -0.38
CA SER A 167 -28.19 -12.78 -0.05
C SER A 167 -28.59 -11.80 -1.15
N LEU A 168 -27.61 -11.15 -1.81
CA LEU A 168 -27.85 -10.25 -2.94
C LEU A 168 -28.43 -11.03 -4.14
N ARG A 169 -27.83 -12.17 -4.49
CA ARG A 169 -28.33 -13.02 -5.58
C ARG A 169 -29.73 -13.54 -5.32
N GLU A 170 -30.01 -13.99 -4.10
CA GLU A 170 -31.36 -14.45 -3.73
C GLU A 170 -32.38 -13.33 -3.86
N THR A 171 -32.03 -12.11 -3.45
CA THR A 171 -32.87 -10.92 -3.64
C THR A 171 -33.16 -10.66 -5.11
N TRP A 172 -32.16 -10.80 -5.99
CA TRP A 172 -32.32 -10.55 -7.43
C TRP A 172 -33.13 -11.60 -8.16
N ILE A 173 -33.00 -12.88 -7.79
CA ILE A 173 -33.78 -14.00 -8.34
C ILE A 173 -35.26 -13.82 -7.98
N ASN A 174 -35.53 -13.45 -6.73
CA ASN A 174 -36.90 -13.29 -6.24
C ASN A 174 -37.50 -11.91 -6.56
N HIS A 175 -36.73 -10.97 -7.10
CA HIS A 175 -37.14 -9.58 -7.31
C HIS A 175 -38.40 -9.44 -8.15
N GLU A 176 -38.47 -10.12 -9.29
CA GLU A 176 -39.63 -10.05 -10.20
C GLU A 176 -40.92 -10.49 -9.50
N THR A 177 -40.86 -11.61 -8.77
CA THR A 177 -41.98 -12.14 -7.97
C THR A 177 -42.37 -11.20 -6.83
N ASN A 178 -41.37 -10.62 -6.15
CA ASN A 178 -41.59 -9.68 -5.05
C ASN A 178 -42.27 -8.39 -5.53
N VAL A 179 -41.81 -7.81 -6.65
CA VAL A 179 -42.42 -6.63 -7.27
C VAL A 179 -43.87 -6.92 -7.65
N ARG A 180 -44.13 -8.07 -8.30
CA ARG A 180 -45.49 -8.47 -8.68
C ARG A 180 -46.44 -8.58 -7.49
N ASN A 181 -46.01 -9.28 -6.44
CA ASN A 181 -46.80 -9.43 -5.22
C ASN A 181 -47.04 -8.08 -4.53
N ARG A 182 -46.03 -7.21 -4.49
CA ARG A 182 -46.13 -5.89 -3.89
C ARG A 182 -47.10 -5.00 -4.64
N ILE A 183 -47.03 -4.96 -5.97
CA ILE A 183 -47.94 -4.19 -6.82
C ILE A 183 -49.37 -4.71 -6.62
N LYS A 184 -49.62 -6.02 -6.69
CA LYS A 184 -50.97 -6.60 -6.43
C LYS A 184 -51.52 -6.20 -5.07
N ALA A 185 -50.70 -6.22 -4.02
CA ALA A 185 -51.09 -5.79 -2.68
C ALA A 185 -51.41 -4.29 -2.60
N ILE A 186 -50.64 -3.44 -3.28
CA ILE A 186 -50.90 -1.99 -3.37
C ILE A 186 -52.22 -1.74 -4.12
N CYS A 187 -52.44 -2.41 -5.24
CA CYS A 187 -53.64 -2.29 -6.06
C CYS A 187 -54.90 -2.67 -5.27
N ASN A 188 -54.89 -3.84 -4.61
CA ASN A 188 -56.00 -4.31 -3.79
C ASN A 188 -56.34 -3.34 -2.65
N ARG A 189 -55.33 -2.74 -2.02
CA ARG A 189 -55.49 -1.80 -0.90
C ARG A 189 -56.00 -0.43 -1.33
N ASN A 190 -55.57 0.04 -2.49
CA ASN A 190 -55.87 1.40 -2.97
C ASN A 190 -56.97 1.44 -4.06
N GLY A 191 -57.61 0.31 -4.36
CA GLY A 191 -58.68 0.23 -5.36
C GLY A 191 -58.22 0.55 -6.78
N VAL A 192 -56.97 0.19 -7.13
CA VAL A 192 -56.42 0.31 -8.48
C VAL A 192 -56.54 -1.04 -9.18
N GLU A 193 -56.89 -1.06 -10.46
CA GLU A 193 -57.06 -2.29 -11.21
C GLU A 193 -55.71 -2.82 -11.72
N TYR A 194 -55.38 -4.05 -11.32
CA TYR A 194 -54.20 -4.76 -11.81
C TYR A 194 -54.59 -5.65 -13.00
N ILE A 195 -53.81 -5.62 -14.08
CA ILE A 195 -54.09 -6.39 -15.30
C ILE A 195 -52.97 -7.41 -15.52
N ASP A 196 -53.31 -8.70 -15.38
CA ASP A 196 -52.38 -9.81 -15.61
C ASP A 196 -52.09 -10.04 -17.11
N ASN A 197 -53.09 -9.87 -17.98
CA ASN A 197 -52.95 -10.08 -19.42
C ASN A 197 -53.36 -8.82 -20.19
N VAL A 198 -52.37 -8.12 -20.74
CA VAL A 198 -52.60 -6.92 -21.54
C VAL A 198 -53.03 -7.27 -22.98
N PRO A 199 -53.86 -6.42 -23.63
CA PRO A 199 -54.32 -6.65 -24.99
C PRO A 199 -53.28 -6.27 -26.08
N PHE A 200 -52.12 -5.75 -25.70
CA PHE A 200 -51.10 -5.23 -26.62
C PHE A 200 -49.78 -6.04 -26.64
N LYS A 201 -48.94 -5.80 -27.65
CA LYS A 201 -47.68 -6.52 -27.84
C LYS A 201 -46.63 -6.10 -26.80
N GLY A 202 -45.90 -7.07 -26.24
CA GLY A 202 -44.70 -6.82 -25.44
C GLY A 202 -44.67 -7.46 -24.04
N LYS A 203 -45.80 -7.98 -23.54
CA LYS A 203 -45.97 -8.65 -22.23
C LYS A 203 -45.13 -8.02 -21.11
N PRO A 204 -45.46 -6.79 -20.69
CA PRO A 204 -44.85 -6.19 -19.50
C PRO A 204 -45.07 -7.07 -18.25
N ASP A 205 -44.11 -7.04 -17.32
CA ASP A 205 -44.19 -7.88 -16.11
C ASP A 205 -45.39 -7.55 -15.23
N ASN A 206 -45.72 -6.26 -15.13
CA ASN A 206 -46.85 -5.74 -14.37
C ASN A 206 -47.48 -4.56 -15.09
N THR A 207 -48.81 -4.54 -15.17
CA THR A 207 -49.57 -3.43 -15.77
C THR A 207 -50.73 -3.04 -14.87
N LEU A 208 -50.91 -1.74 -14.69
CA LEU A 208 -52.03 -1.16 -13.97
C LEU A 208 -52.95 -0.45 -14.94
N ARG A 209 -54.25 -0.47 -14.66
CA ARG A 209 -55.21 0.38 -15.35
C ARG A 209 -55.72 1.44 -14.39
N ILE A 210 -55.49 2.69 -14.74
CA ILE A 210 -56.02 3.85 -14.03
C ILE A 210 -56.74 4.70 -15.08
N LYS A 211 -58.03 4.95 -14.82
CA LYS A 211 -58.96 5.76 -15.64
C LYS A 211 -58.97 5.53 -17.17
N GLY A 212 -58.59 4.34 -17.63
CA GLY A 212 -58.64 3.97 -19.06
C GLY A 212 -57.27 3.87 -19.73
N GLU A 213 -56.21 4.35 -19.08
CA GLU A 213 -54.84 4.20 -19.56
C GLU A 213 -54.13 3.02 -18.88
N TYR A 214 -53.25 2.37 -19.62
CA TYR A 214 -52.37 1.32 -19.13
C TYR A 214 -51.02 1.91 -18.70
N ILE A 215 -50.63 1.67 -17.45
CA ILE A 215 -49.34 2.09 -16.89
C ILE A 215 -48.47 0.85 -16.68
N VAL A 216 -47.26 0.88 -17.23
CA VAL A 216 -46.36 -0.26 -17.26
C VAL A 216 -45.31 -0.17 -16.15
N PHE A 217 -45.20 -1.24 -15.37
CA PHE A 217 -44.17 -1.46 -14.35
C PHE A 217 -43.38 -2.73 -14.67
N ASP A 218 -42.19 -2.57 -15.24
CA ASP A 218 -41.35 -3.68 -15.71
C ASP A 218 -40.24 -3.94 -14.68
N ALA A 219 -40.13 -5.17 -14.16
CA ALA A 219 -39.15 -5.47 -13.13
C ALA A 219 -37.79 -5.81 -13.77
N LYS A 220 -36.72 -5.21 -13.25
CA LYS A 220 -35.36 -5.43 -13.74
C LYS A 220 -34.40 -5.66 -12.60
N SER A 221 -33.72 -6.80 -12.62
CA SER A 221 -32.66 -7.14 -11.66
C SER A 221 -31.34 -7.44 -12.39
N PRO A 222 -30.20 -7.32 -11.72
CA PRO A 222 -28.91 -7.72 -12.29
C PRO A 222 -28.89 -9.24 -12.51
N SER A 223 -28.69 -9.68 -13.75
CA SER A 223 -28.65 -11.12 -14.07
C SER A 223 -27.25 -11.75 -13.97
N GLY A 224 -26.21 -10.97 -13.61
CA GLY A 224 -24.81 -11.42 -13.60
C GLY A 224 -24.09 -11.16 -12.27
N ASP A 225 -22.88 -11.69 -12.16
CA ASP A 225 -22.06 -11.63 -10.92
C ASP A 225 -21.53 -10.23 -10.57
N SER A 226 -21.59 -9.27 -11.50
CA SER A 226 -21.09 -7.91 -11.29
C SER A 226 -22.18 -6.85 -11.48
N LEU A 227 -22.37 -6.00 -10.47
CA LEU A 227 -23.25 -4.84 -10.51
C LEU A 227 -22.78 -3.74 -11.49
N SER A 228 -21.51 -3.77 -11.91
CA SER A 228 -20.92 -2.74 -12.79
C SER A 228 -21.60 -2.64 -14.16
N ASN A 229 -22.15 -3.75 -14.65
CA ASN A 229 -22.77 -3.81 -15.98
C ASN A 229 -24.27 -3.45 -15.93
N PHE A 230 -24.84 -3.32 -14.74
CA PHE A 230 -26.27 -3.10 -14.55
C PHE A 230 -26.76 -1.76 -15.15
N PRO A 231 -26.05 -0.63 -15.03
CA PRO A 231 -26.48 0.62 -15.67
C PRO A 231 -26.55 0.53 -17.20
N ASN A 232 -25.61 -0.17 -17.83
CA ASN A 232 -25.63 -0.38 -19.28
C ASN A 232 -26.78 -1.30 -19.70
N TYR A 233 -27.04 -2.34 -18.90
CA TYR A 233 -28.23 -3.18 -19.10
C TYR A 233 -29.52 -2.35 -19.01
N LEU A 234 -29.66 -1.48 -18.01
CA LEU A 234 -30.83 -0.61 -17.86
C LEU A 234 -30.99 0.34 -19.06
N LYS A 235 -29.90 0.93 -19.58
CA LYS A 235 -29.96 1.75 -20.80
C LYS A 235 -30.52 0.97 -22.00
N ASN A 236 -30.08 -0.27 -22.21
CA ASN A 236 -30.63 -1.12 -23.28
C ASN A 236 -32.11 -1.46 -23.05
N GLN A 237 -32.53 -1.63 -21.79
CA GLN A 237 -33.93 -1.86 -21.44
C GLN A 237 -34.80 -0.60 -21.64
N VAL A 238 -34.25 0.59 -21.36
CA VAL A 238 -34.89 1.87 -21.64
C VAL A 238 -35.19 2.00 -23.14
N GLU A 239 -34.23 1.71 -24.02
CA GLU A 239 -34.47 1.73 -25.47
C GLU A 239 -35.49 0.67 -25.92
N SER A 240 -35.46 -0.50 -25.28
CA SER A 240 -36.38 -1.61 -25.57
C SER A 240 -37.82 -1.35 -25.10
N ALA A 241 -38.04 -0.38 -24.20
CA ALA A 241 -39.36 -0.05 -23.66
C ALA A 241 -40.28 0.62 -24.69
N ILE A 242 -39.75 1.07 -25.84
CA ILE A 242 -40.54 1.57 -26.98
C ILE A 242 -41.61 0.57 -27.45
N LYS A 243 -41.43 -0.73 -27.20
CA LYS A 243 -42.41 -1.76 -27.55
C LYS A 243 -43.76 -1.57 -26.86
N TYR A 244 -43.80 -0.92 -25.69
CA TYR A 244 -45.02 -0.70 -24.91
C TYR A 244 -45.77 0.57 -25.36
N VAL A 245 -45.04 1.63 -25.71
CA VAL A 245 -45.61 2.98 -25.94
C VAL A 245 -46.14 3.18 -27.36
N LYS A 246 -46.03 2.18 -28.24
CA LYS A 246 -46.59 2.22 -29.60
C LYS A 246 -48.12 2.15 -29.65
N GLU A 247 -48.75 1.82 -28.53
CA GLU A 247 -50.18 1.55 -28.43
C GLU A 247 -50.87 2.77 -27.82
N GLU A 248 -52.03 3.16 -28.36
CA GLU A 248 -52.66 4.45 -28.03
C GLU A 248 -53.14 4.55 -26.58
N ASP A 249 -53.57 3.43 -25.99
CA ASP A 249 -54.09 3.39 -24.61
C ASP A 249 -52.98 3.25 -23.55
N VAL A 250 -51.70 3.21 -23.94
CA VAL A 250 -50.57 3.05 -23.02
C VAL A 250 -49.97 4.43 -22.70
N ARG A 251 -49.83 4.71 -21.41
CA ARG A 251 -49.25 5.97 -20.94
C ARG A 251 -47.80 6.08 -21.43
N LYS A 252 -47.40 7.29 -21.85
CA LYS A 252 -46.04 7.59 -22.36
C LYS A 252 -44.94 7.60 -21.28
N GLU A 253 -45.28 7.24 -20.05
CA GLU A 253 -44.36 7.10 -18.93
C GLU A 253 -44.25 5.63 -18.54
N VAL A 254 -43.04 5.07 -18.65
CA VAL A 254 -42.76 3.67 -18.29
C VAL A 254 -41.89 3.61 -17.06
N PHE A 255 -42.21 2.72 -16.12
CA PHE A 255 -41.47 2.56 -14.87
C PHE A 255 -40.68 1.25 -14.87
N LEU A 256 -39.35 1.34 -14.82
CA LEU A 256 -38.47 0.20 -14.60
C LEU A 256 -38.21 0.05 -13.10
N VAL A 257 -38.61 -1.08 -12.53
CA VAL A 257 -38.55 -1.33 -11.09
C VAL A 257 -37.30 -2.14 -10.76
N VAL A 258 -36.37 -1.53 -10.04
CA VAL A 258 -35.09 -2.13 -9.64
C VAL A 258 -35.04 -2.44 -8.14
N PRO A 259 -34.22 -3.42 -7.71
CA PRO A 259 -34.02 -3.67 -6.28
C PRO A 259 -33.26 -2.52 -5.62
N SER A 260 -33.60 -2.19 -4.36
CA SER A 260 -33.01 -1.05 -3.65
C SER A 260 -31.49 -1.16 -3.45
N ASN A 261 -30.95 -2.39 -3.39
CA ASN A 261 -29.50 -2.64 -3.28
C ASN A 261 -28.71 -2.26 -4.55
N THR A 262 -29.38 -1.97 -5.67
CA THR A 262 -28.73 -1.58 -6.93
C THR A 262 -28.62 -0.06 -7.13
N LEU A 263 -29.31 0.72 -6.30
CA LEU A 263 -29.44 2.18 -6.48
C LEU A 263 -28.10 2.91 -6.41
N GLU A 264 -27.17 2.46 -5.56
CA GLU A 264 -25.83 3.07 -5.41
C GLU A 264 -25.02 3.04 -6.71
N HIS A 265 -25.33 2.10 -7.62
CA HIS A 265 -24.62 1.92 -8.87
C HIS A 265 -25.31 2.63 -10.05
N ILE A 266 -26.46 3.29 -9.82
CA ILE A 266 -27.25 3.97 -10.84
C ILE A 266 -27.14 5.48 -10.59
N GLN A 267 -26.69 6.23 -11.60
CA GLN A 267 -26.55 7.68 -11.51
C GLN A 267 -27.74 8.45 -12.10
N GLN A 268 -28.42 7.85 -13.08
CA GLN A 268 -29.50 8.48 -13.83
C GLN A 268 -30.78 7.67 -13.65
N PHE A 269 -31.83 8.33 -13.15
CA PHE A 269 -33.12 7.70 -12.85
C PHE A 269 -34.24 8.14 -13.81
N GLU A 270 -33.96 9.09 -14.71
CA GLU A 270 -34.90 9.61 -15.69
C GLU A 270 -34.25 9.61 -17.08
N TYR A 271 -34.93 9.00 -18.04
CA TYR A 271 -34.53 8.97 -19.44
C TYR A 271 -35.66 9.54 -20.30
N LYS A 272 -35.45 10.77 -20.79
CA LYS A 272 -36.38 11.45 -21.70
C LYS A 272 -36.04 11.07 -23.13
N LEU A 273 -36.91 10.30 -23.78
CA LEU A 273 -36.83 9.97 -25.19
C LEU A 273 -37.86 10.81 -25.96
N SER A 274 -37.77 10.84 -27.29
CA SER A 274 -38.59 11.74 -28.11
C SER A 274 -40.11 11.50 -27.99
N GLU A 275 -40.52 10.25 -27.78
CA GLU A 275 -41.94 9.86 -27.75
C GLU A 275 -42.45 9.45 -26.36
N TYR A 276 -41.53 9.15 -25.42
CA TYR A 276 -41.85 8.60 -24.11
C TYR A 276 -40.74 8.86 -23.09
N THR A 277 -41.07 8.74 -21.81
CA THR A 277 -40.12 8.89 -20.70
C THR A 277 -40.04 7.60 -19.90
N VAL A 278 -38.83 7.18 -19.56
CA VAL A 278 -38.60 6.01 -18.71
C VAL A 278 -38.02 6.45 -17.37
N TYR A 279 -38.69 6.05 -16.29
CA TYR A 279 -38.23 6.27 -14.93
C TYR A 279 -37.70 4.98 -14.32
N ILE A 280 -36.54 5.05 -13.69
CA ILE A 280 -35.97 3.95 -12.91
C ILE A 280 -36.33 4.18 -11.46
N ILE A 281 -37.07 3.25 -10.88
CA ILE A 281 -37.65 3.38 -9.54
C ILE A 281 -37.29 2.17 -8.69
N SER A 282 -37.13 2.37 -7.38
CA SER A 282 -36.93 1.26 -6.46
C SER A 282 -38.25 0.57 -6.13
N ILE A 283 -38.17 -0.68 -5.66
CA ILE A 283 -39.33 -1.41 -5.13
C ILE A 283 -40.03 -0.66 -3.98
N ASP A 284 -39.28 0.09 -3.17
CA ASP A 284 -39.80 0.87 -2.05
C ASP A 284 -40.62 2.08 -2.49
N ALA A 285 -40.34 2.61 -3.68
CA ALA A 285 -41.02 3.77 -4.25
C ALA A 285 -42.32 3.42 -5.00
N LEU A 286 -42.66 2.13 -5.16
CA LEU A 286 -43.84 1.68 -5.91
C LEU A 286 -45.14 2.29 -5.37
N GLU A 287 -45.35 2.21 -4.06
CA GLU A 287 -46.58 2.67 -3.43
C GLU A 287 -46.81 4.18 -3.55
N PRO A 288 -45.84 5.06 -3.20
CA PRO A 288 -46.04 6.50 -3.38
C PRO A 288 -46.19 6.88 -4.85
N ILE A 289 -45.52 6.22 -5.80
CA ILE A 289 -45.65 6.52 -7.23
C ILE A 289 -47.03 6.13 -7.76
N ILE A 290 -47.51 4.92 -7.46
CA ILE A 290 -48.85 4.48 -7.90
C ILE A 290 -49.93 5.42 -7.35
N LEU A 291 -49.82 5.83 -6.08
CA LEU A 291 -50.73 6.79 -5.48
C LEU A 291 -50.62 8.19 -6.10
N ALA A 292 -49.41 8.64 -6.41
CA ALA A 292 -49.19 9.93 -7.07
C ALA A 292 -49.83 9.96 -8.46
N VAL A 293 -49.61 8.91 -9.27
CA VAL A 293 -50.23 8.80 -10.60
C VAL A 293 -51.75 8.76 -10.49
N LYS A 294 -52.29 7.94 -9.59
CA LYS A 294 -53.73 7.91 -9.32
C LYS A 294 -54.28 9.29 -8.96
N LYS A 295 -53.57 10.02 -8.09
CA LYS A 295 -53.99 11.36 -7.64
C LYS A 295 -53.90 12.40 -8.76
N ILE A 296 -52.84 12.36 -9.59
CA ILE A 296 -52.67 13.27 -10.73
C ILE A 296 -53.82 13.08 -11.72
N GLU A 297 -54.17 11.83 -12.04
CA GLU A 297 -55.31 11.54 -12.92
C GLU A 297 -56.65 11.90 -12.28
N GLU A 298 -56.77 11.80 -10.95
CA GLU A 298 -57.89 12.38 -10.20
C GLU A 298 -57.98 13.90 -10.38
N TYR A 299 -56.87 14.64 -10.37
CA TYR A 299 -56.84 16.08 -10.57
C TYR A 299 -57.03 16.52 -12.03
N GLU A 300 -56.49 15.78 -12.99
CA GLU A 300 -56.63 16.09 -14.43
C GLU A 300 -58.10 16.03 -14.86
N PHE A 301 -58.91 15.21 -14.18
CA PHE A 301 -60.37 15.14 -14.35
C PHE A 301 -61.18 15.76 -13.21
N ALA A 302 -60.55 16.30 -12.16
CA ALA A 302 -61.22 17.20 -11.22
C ALA A 302 -61.43 18.53 -11.95
N GLU A 303 -62.40 18.52 -12.86
CA GLU A 303 -62.87 19.67 -13.62
C GLU A 303 -63.41 20.76 -12.69
N GLN A 304 -62.51 21.51 -12.08
CA GLN A 304 -62.58 22.95 -12.07
C GLN A 304 -61.16 23.45 -12.36
N LEU A 305 -60.85 23.73 -13.64
CA LEU A 305 -60.28 25.05 -13.88
C LEU A 305 -61.14 26.00 -13.04
N SER A 306 -60.54 26.78 -12.13
CA SER A 306 -61.36 27.66 -11.31
C SER A 306 -62.25 28.51 -12.25
N PRO A 307 -63.46 28.92 -11.84
CA PRO A 307 -64.25 29.86 -12.65
C PRO A 307 -63.40 31.04 -13.15
N GLU A 308 -62.45 31.46 -12.32
CA GLU A 308 -61.45 32.50 -12.60
C GLU A 308 -60.45 32.12 -13.71
N GLU A 309 -59.94 30.88 -13.74
CA GLU A 309 -59.02 30.41 -14.79
C GLU A 309 -59.75 30.20 -16.11
N ARG A 310 -60.99 29.70 -16.08
CA ARG A 310 -61.84 29.61 -17.28
C ARG A 310 -62.16 31.00 -17.83
N GLU A 311 -62.54 31.93 -16.97
CA GLU A 311 -62.84 33.31 -17.34
C GLU A 311 -61.58 34.04 -17.85
N ASN A 312 -60.41 33.81 -17.25
CA ASN A 312 -59.16 34.37 -17.72
C ASN A 312 -58.75 33.82 -19.09
N ILE A 313 -58.86 32.51 -19.32
CA ILE A 313 -58.59 31.90 -20.63
C ILE A 313 -59.58 32.44 -21.66
N CYS A 314 -60.88 32.47 -21.36
CA CYS A 314 -61.89 33.07 -22.24
C CYS A 314 -61.63 34.55 -22.53
N ARG A 315 -61.15 35.32 -21.53
CA ARG A 315 -60.79 36.73 -21.69
C ARG A 315 -59.56 36.92 -22.57
N ILE A 316 -58.52 36.11 -22.39
CA ILE A 316 -57.29 36.18 -23.19
C ILE A 316 -57.60 35.79 -24.64
N ILE A 317 -58.33 34.68 -24.85
CA ILE A 317 -58.75 34.23 -26.18
C ILE A 317 -59.68 35.27 -26.81
N GLY A 318 -60.62 35.83 -26.06
CA GLY A 318 -61.50 36.90 -26.54
C GLY A 318 -60.74 38.15 -26.98
N LYS A 319 -59.74 38.58 -26.19
CA LYS A 319 -58.85 39.70 -26.56
C LYS A 319 -58.01 39.38 -27.80
N PHE A 320 -57.45 38.17 -27.89
CA PHE A 320 -56.67 37.74 -29.04
C PHE A 320 -57.53 37.71 -30.30
N VAL A 321 -58.68 37.05 -30.27
CA VAL A 321 -59.64 37.01 -31.38
C VAL A 321 -60.07 38.42 -31.77
N HIS A 322 -60.37 39.30 -30.82
CA HIS A 322 -60.73 40.68 -31.12
C HIS A 322 -59.59 41.46 -31.81
N LEU A 323 -58.36 41.36 -31.31
CA LEU A 323 -57.19 41.99 -31.92
C LEU A 323 -56.92 41.43 -33.31
N SER A 324 -57.03 40.11 -33.51
CA SER A 324 -56.89 39.47 -34.82
C SER A 324 -57.97 39.92 -35.79
N LYS A 325 -59.25 39.94 -35.37
CA LYS A 325 -60.37 40.48 -36.18
C LYS A 325 -60.10 41.93 -36.58
N ARG A 326 -59.65 42.76 -35.64
CA ARG A 326 -59.37 44.17 -35.89
C ARG A 326 -58.19 44.35 -36.84
N ARG A 327 -57.15 43.52 -36.71
CA ARG A 327 -56.00 43.54 -37.62
C ARG A 327 -56.42 43.16 -39.04
N ILE A 328 -57.20 42.08 -39.20
CA ILE A 328 -57.75 41.66 -40.50
C ILE A 328 -58.62 42.77 -41.12
N GLN A 329 -59.47 43.43 -40.33
CA GLN A 329 -60.28 44.56 -40.80
C GLN A 329 -59.42 45.75 -41.27
N ILE A 330 -58.37 46.11 -40.51
CA ILE A 330 -57.47 47.22 -40.85
C ILE A 330 -56.70 46.88 -42.13
N ASP A 331 -56.11 45.68 -42.19
CA ASP A 331 -55.36 45.22 -43.37
C ASP A 331 -56.28 45.13 -44.59
N GLY A 332 -57.52 44.67 -44.44
CA GLY A 332 -58.53 44.67 -45.50
C GLY A 332 -58.95 46.07 -45.97
N PHE A 333 -59.10 47.03 -45.05
CA PHE A 333 -59.38 48.43 -45.39
C PHE A 333 -58.22 49.04 -46.19
N PHE A 334 -56.98 48.85 -45.73
CA PHE A 334 -55.80 49.36 -46.44
C PHE A 334 -55.62 48.68 -47.79
N ALA A 335 -55.85 47.36 -47.89
CA ALA A 335 -55.82 46.66 -49.17
C ALA A 335 -56.80 47.30 -50.18
N LYS A 336 -58.04 47.59 -49.77
CA LYS A 336 -59.01 48.28 -50.64
C LYS A 336 -58.56 49.69 -51.04
N GLN A 337 -58.02 50.49 -50.11
CA GLN A 337 -57.48 51.82 -50.42
C GLN A 337 -56.28 51.75 -51.38
N PHE A 338 -55.41 50.75 -51.23
CA PHE A 338 -54.32 50.51 -52.18
C PHE A 338 -54.86 50.12 -53.56
N PHE A 339 -55.87 49.25 -53.65
CA PHE A 339 -56.50 48.95 -54.94
C PHE A 339 -57.10 50.18 -55.59
N GLU A 340 -57.82 51.01 -54.84
CA GLU A 340 -58.39 52.25 -55.36
C GLU A 340 -57.31 53.20 -55.91
N LEU A 341 -56.19 53.35 -55.18
CA LEU A 341 -55.05 54.15 -55.63
C LEU A 341 -54.40 53.57 -56.90
N VAL A 342 -54.25 52.24 -56.98
CA VAL A 342 -53.73 51.55 -58.16
C VAL A 342 -54.66 51.75 -59.35
N TYR A 343 -55.98 51.60 -59.19
CA TYR A 343 -56.96 51.82 -60.26
C TYR A 343 -57.00 53.28 -60.73
N ARG A 344 -56.94 54.25 -59.81
CA ARG A 344 -56.83 55.67 -60.18
C ARG A 344 -55.52 55.95 -60.93
N SER A 345 -54.42 55.36 -60.49
CA SER A 345 -53.13 55.48 -61.19
C SER A 345 -53.19 54.84 -62.59
N ASP A 346 -53.85 53.70 -62.76
CA ASP A 346 -54.04 53.05 -64.07
C ASP A 346 -54.95 53.86 -65.00
N ALA A 347 -55.95 54.56 -64.45
CA ALA A 347 -56.89 55.39 -65.21
C ALA A 347 -56.33 56.78 -65.59
N ASP A 348 -55.54 57.39 -64.71
CA ASP A 348 -55.09 58.79 -64.85
C ASP A 348 -53.73 58.91 -65.58
N LEU A 349 -52.95 57.83 -65.71
CA LEU A 349 -51.65 57.88 -66.37
C LEU A 349 -51.70 57.61 -67.89
N PRO A 350 -50.95 58.36 -68.72
CA PRO A 350 -50.77 58.06 -70.13
C PRO A 350 -50.14 56.67 -70.36
N LYS A 351 -50.56 55.97 -71.43
CA LYS A 351 -50.13 54.60 -71.76
C LYS A 351 -48.61 54.39 -71.80
N GLU A 352 -47.87 55.39 -72.26
CA GLU A 352 -46.41 55.35 -72.38
C GLU A 352 -45.69 55.33 -71.01
N ILE A 353 -46.30 55.92 -69.98
CA ILE A 353 -45.79 55.90 -68.61
C ILE A 353 -46.21 54.61 -67.90
N LEU A 354 -47.43 54.12 -68.15
CA LEU A 354 -47.91 52.84 -67.61
C LEU A 354 -47.04 51.65 -68.00
N GLU A 355 -46.54 51.63 -69.24
CA GLU A 355 -45.66 50.56 -69.71
C GLU A 355 -44.33 50.54 -68.93
N LYS A 356 -43.74 51.71 -68.67
CA LYS A 356 -42.55 51.83 -67.82
C LYS A 356 -42.83 51.50 -66.35
N VAL A 357 -43.98 51.90 -65.81
CA VAL A 357 -44.38 51.54 -64.43
C VAL A 357 -44.49 50.02 -64.28
N SER A 358 -45.08 49.32 -65.26
CA SER A 358 -45.15 47.85 -65.27
C SER A 358 -43.78 47.19 -65.38
N GLU A 359 -42.83 47.78 -66.12
CA GLU A 359 -41.44 47.31 -66.17
C GLU A 359 -40.73 47.47 -64.81
N PHE A 360 -40.92 48.60 -64.12
CA PHE A 360 -40.35 48.83 -62.78
C PHE A 360 -40.98 47.92 -61.72
N GLU A 361 -42.30 47.73 -61.73
CA GLU A 361 -43.02 46.82 -60.83
C GLU A 361 -42.48 45.38 -60.93
N LYS A 362 -42.28 44.87 -62.16
CA LYS A 362 -41.71 43.54 -62.40
C LYS A 362 -40.24 43.42 -61.94
N ALA A 363 -39.52 44.54 -61.87
CA ALA A 363 -38.12 44.58 -61.48
C ALA A 363 -37.93 44.69 -59.96
N GLU A 364 -38.89 45.31 -59.25
CA GLU A 364 -38.84 45.54 -57.81
C GLU A 364 -39.12 44.25 -57.01
N LYS A 365 -38.44 44.07 -55.87
CA LYS A 365 -38.52 42.83 -55.07
C LYS A 365 -38.85 43.19 -53.64
N ILE A 366 -40.10 42.92 -53.23
CA ILE A 366 -40.52 42.96 -51.83
C ILE A 366 -40.74 41.51 -51.37
N ASN A 367 -40.15 41.10 -50.26
CA ASN A 367 -40.25 39.72 -49.77
C ASN A 367 -40.98 39.70 -48.43
N PRO A 368 -42.23 39.22 -48.42
CA PRO A 368 -42.52 37.97 -47.69
C PRO A 368 -43.62 37.08 -48.35
N PRO A 369 -43.70 35.79 -48.02
CA PRO A 369 -42.76 34.71 -48.31
C PRO A 369 -43.07 33.99 -49.64
N ILE A 370 -42.06 33.96 -50.53
CA ILE A 370 -41.90 33.08 -51.69
C ILE A 370 -42.90 33.31 -52.85
N GLU A 371 -42.74 34.43 -53.53
CA GLU A 371 -43.26 34.60 -54.89
C GLU A 371 -42.13 34.39 -55.91
N LYS A 372 -42.24 33.34 -56.73
CA LYS A 372 -41.28 33.05 -57.81
C LYS A 372 -41.60 33.97 -58.99
N ARG A 373 -40.63 34.81 -59.38
CA ARG A 373 -40.71 35.81 -60.46
C ARG A 373 -41.48 35.33 -61.71
N SER A 374 -42.24 36.26 -62.31
CA SER A 374 -42.72 36.38 -63.71
C SER A 374 -44.23 36.54 -63.90
N LYS A 375 -45.06 36.41 -62.87
CA LYS A 375 -46.50 36.66 -63.02
C LYS A 375 -46.80 38.14 -62.78
N GLN A 376 -47.43 38.78 -63.77
CA GLN A 376 -48.13 40.04 -63.55
C GLN A 376 -49.23 39.77 -62.52
N ILE A 377 -49.25 40.52 -61.43
CA ILE A 377 -50.30 40.35 -60.43
C ILE A 377 -51.56 40.97 -61.01
N SER A 378 -52.52 40.13 -61.40
CA SER A 378 -53.77 40.58 -61.98
C SER A 378 -54.59 41.29 -60.89
N THR A 379 -54.95 42.55 -61.12
CA THR A 379 -55.80 43.32 -60.21
C THR A 379 -57.15 42.61 -59.96
N LYS A 380 -57.65 41.88 -60.96
CA LYS A 380 -58.87 41.06 -60.84
C LYS A 380 -58.70 39.80 -59.98
N GLU A 381 -57.53 39.17 -59.98
CA GLU A 381 -57.25 37.99 -59.14
C GLU A 381 -57.09 38.42 -57.68
N LEU A 382 -56.38 39.52 -57.43
CA LEU A 382 -56.25 40.08 -56.09
C LEU A 382 -57.59 40.57 -55.52
N GLU A 383 -58.45 41.17 -56.35
CA GLU A 383 -59.80 41.57 -55.94
C GLU A 383 -60.68 40.35 -55.63
N HIS A 384 -60.55 39.27 -56.41
CA HIS A 384 -61.19 37.98 -56.10
C HIS A 384 -60.68 37.38 -54.78
N ASP A 385 -59.37 37.41 -54.54
CA ASP A 385 -58.80 36.86 -53.30
C ASP A 385 -59.15 37.74 -52.09
N ALA A 386 -59.16 39.07 -52.24
CA ALA A 386 -59.61 40.00 -51.22
C ALA A 386 -61.12 39.88 -50.93
N SER A 387 -61.95 39.64 -51.94
CA SER A 387 -63.39 39.40 -51.75
C SER A 387 -63.67 38.01 -51.17
N SER A 388 -62.91 36.99 -51.56
CA SER A 388 -62.94 35.65 -50.95
C SER A 388 -62.53 35.70 -49.48
N LEU A 389 -61.45 36.40 -49.14
CA LEU A 389 -61.02 36.64 -47.75
C LEU A 389 -62.06 37.42 -46.95
N ASN A 390 -62.70 38.44 -47.54
CA ASN A 390 -63.78 39.17 -46.89
C ASN A 390 -65.03 38.29 -46.69
N ASN A 391 -65.35 37.42 -47.64
CA ASN A 391 -66.45 36.46 -47.51
C ASN A 391 -66.15 35.38 -46.45
N GLU A 392 -64.92 34.88 -46.39
CA GLU A 392 -64.47 33.94 -45.36
C GLU A 392 -64.45 34.60 -43.98
N ALA A 393 -64.06 35.88 -43.90
CA ALA A 393 -64.14 36.68 -42.69
C ALA A 393 -65.59 36.91 -42.26
N ALA A 394 -66.51 37.19 -43.19
CA ALA A 394 -67.94 37.35 -42.92
C ALA A 394 -68.58 36.04 -42.43
N LEU A 395 -68.26 34.89 -43.05
CA LEU A 395 -68.69 33.56 -42.61
C LEU A 395 -68.22 33.22 -41.20
N LYS A 396 -67.05 33.73 -40.80
CA LYS A 396 -66.49 33.62 -39.44
C LYS A 396 -66.99 34.72 -38.48
N GLY A 397 -68.01 35.49 -38.87
CA GLY A 397 -68.65 36.52 -38.05
C GLY A 397 -67.75 37.74 -37.79
N ILE A 398 -66.92 38.12 -38.75
CA ILE A 398 -66.10 39.33 -38.72
C ILE A 398 -66.80 40.38 -39.60
N VAL A 399 -67.38 41.40 -38.98
CA VAL A 399 -68.10 42.46 -39.70
C VAL A 399 -67.09 43.43 -40.32
N THR A 400 -66.92 43.37 -41.63
CA THR A 400 -66.13 44.32 -42.42
C THR A 400 -67.05 45.41 -42.96
N GLU A 401 -67.71 46.18 -42.08
CA GLU A 401 -68.56 47.30 -42.53
C GLU A 401 -67.70 48.50 -42.93
N ASP A 402 -67.53 48.67 -44.24
CA ASP A 402 -66.76 49.74 -44.89
C ASP A 402 -67.22 51.16 -44.48
N ALA A 403 -68.47 51.34 -44.08
CA ALA A 403 -69.07 52.65 -43.80
C ALA A 403 -68.76 53.23 -42.41
N LEU A 404 -68.46 52.38 -41.41
CA LEU A 404 -68.19 52.84 -40.04
C LEU A 404 -66.71 53.22 -39.84
N LEU A 405 -65.80 52.47 -40.45
CA LEU A 405 -64.36 52.72 -40.39
C LEU A 405 -63.96 53.98 -41.16
N SER A 406 -64.49 54.17 -42.37
CA SER A 406 -64.27 55.37 -43.18
C SER A 406 -64.76 56.65 -42.48
N LYS A 407 -65.96 56.62 -41.88
CA LYS A 407 -66.50 57.73 -41.08
C LYS A 407 -65.71 58.00 -39.79
N GLY A 408 -65.07 56.99 -39.20
CA GLY A 408 -64.24 57.12 -38.01
C GLY A 408 -62.84 57.66 -38.30
N LEU A 409 -62.20 57.17 -39.36
CA LEU A 409 -60.87 57.61 -39.80
C LEU A 409 -60.90 59.04 -40.37
N ASN A 410 -61.92 59.41 -41.14
CA ASN A 410 -62.09 60.77 -41.67
C ASN A 410 -62.44 61.82 -40.60
N LYS A 411 -62.77 61.39 -39.38
CA LYS A 411 -62.94 62.27 -38.21
C LYS A 411 -61.66 62.48 -37.42
N LEU A 412 -60.57 61.79 -37.76
CA LEU A 412 -59.28 62.03 -37.12
C LEU A 412 -58.71 63.37 -37.60
N PRO A 413 -58.12 64.17 -36.70
CA PRO A 413 -57.74 65.56 -36.96
C PRO A 413 -56.70 65.75 -38.07
N LEU A 414 -56.03 64.68 -38.51
CA LEU A 414 -55.08 64.72 -39.64
C LEU A 414 -55.77 64.87 -41.02
N TYR A 415 -57.06 64.51 -41.13
CA TYR A 415 -57.80 64.48 -42.39
C TYR A 415 -59.03 65.40 -42.42
N SER A 416 -59.32 66.12 -41.33
CA SER A 416 -60.33 67.18 -41.34
C SER A 416 -59.74 68.44 -41.97
N THR A 417 -60.09 68.72 -43.22
CA THR A 417 -59.83 70.02 -43.86
C THR A 417 -60.85 71.05 -43.36
N GLU A 418 -60.80 71.40 -42.09
CA GLU A 418 -61.48 72.58 -41.55
C GLU A 418 -60.55 73.28 -40.54
N ASP A 419 -59.96 74.39 -41.00
CA ASP A 419 -59.48 75.44 -40.13
C ASP A 419 -60.62 75.89 -39.20
N SER A 420 -60.48 75.68 -37.90
CA SER A 420 -61.23 76.49 -36.93
C SER A 420 -60.49 76.62 -35.60
N ALA A 421 -59.97 77.83 -35.41
CA ALA A 421 -59.58 78.38 -34.13
C ALA A 421 -60.73 78.39 -33.10
N LYS A 422 -60.33 78.35 -31.82
CA LYS A 422 -61.06 78.70 -30.57
C LYS A 422 -61.89 77.61 -29.88
N LYS A 423 -61.39 77.18 -28.71
CA LYS A 423 -61.96 77.28 -27.32
C LYS A 423 -61.34 76.15 -26.47
N GLU A 424 -60.33 76.39 -25.64
CA GLU A 424 -60.41 76.85 -24.23
C GLU A 424 -61.54 76.24 -23.37
N LYS A 425 -61.10 75.68 -22.22
CA LYS A 425 -61.83 75.16 -21.03
C LYS A 425 -62.35 73.72 -21.10
N ASP A 426 -61.58 72.77 -20.56
CA ASP A 426 -61.70 72.34 -19.15
C ASP A 426 -60.82 71.09 -18.93
N GLN A 427 -59.67 71.28 -18.28
CA GLN A 427 -58.97 70.23 -17.55
C GLN A 427 -59.25 70.47 -16.06
N SER A 428 -60.15 69.69 -15.47
CA SER A 428 -60.22 69.52 -14.01
C SER A 428 -61.04 68.28 -13.65
N GLY A 429 -60.37 67.30 -13.02
CA GLY A 429 -60.93 66.06 -12.47
C GLY A 429 -60.88 64.91 -13.49
N LEU A 430 -60.42 63.70 -13.23
CA LEU A 430 -60.31 62.92 -11.99
C LEU A 430 -59.09 61.98 -12.19
N PHE A 431 -58.03 62.07 -11.38
CA PHE A 431 -57.89 61.16 -10.23
C PHE A 431 -59.10 61.17 -9.31
N ASP A 432 -59.84 60.06 -9.36
CA ASP A 432 -60.44 59.33 -8.23
C ASP A 432 -60.85 57.94 -8.73
#